data_AF-A0A9E5N011-F1
#
_entry.id   AF-A0A9E5N011-F1
#
_cell.length_a   1.000
_cell.length_b   1.000
_cell.length_c   1.000
_cell.angle_alpha   90.00
_cell.angle_beta   90.00
_cell.angle_gamma   90.00
#
_symmetry.space_group_name_H-M   'P 1'
#
loop_
_entity.id
_entity.type
_entity.pdbx_description
1 polymer ?
#
loop_
_entity_poly.entity_id
_entity_poly.type
_entity_poly.pdbx_seq_one_letter_code
_entity_poly.pdbx_strand_id
1 'polypeptide(L)'
;MGVAWVAGTMLAAPAFASGPICGANTGEAASGDPIIVGGIHGNAAPGDFSASTDAAAAYFACVNANGGIHGRPVDYRVENDQWNPELAAQAAAKLVKDAGSVALVG
;
A
#
# COMPACT_ATOMS: atom_id res chain seq x y z
N MET A 1 3.41 -31.54 57.90
CA MET A 1 2.63 -30.84 56.85
C MET A 1 3.50 -29.76 56.24
N GLY A 2 3.80 -29.84 54.95
CA GLY A 2 4.59 -28.81 54.26
C GLY A 2 4.59 -29.08 52.77
N VAL A 3 3.65 -28.47 52.05
CA VAL A 3 3.67 -28.41 50.59
C VAL A 3 3.84 -26.94 50.24
N ALA A 4 5.06 -26.58 49.85
CA ALA A 4 5.37 -25.27 49.31
C ALA A 4 4.87 -25.21 47.86
N TRP A 5 3.92 -24.31 47.60
CA TRP A 5 3.46 -23.99 46.26
C TRP A 5 4.49 -23.09 45.58
N VAL A 6 5.21 -23.62 44.59
CA VAL A 6 6.03 -22.80 43.69
C VAL A 6 5.09 -22.19 42.66
N ALA A 7 4.74 -20.92 42.84
CA ALA A 7 4.05 -20.13 41.83
C ALA A 7 5.02 -19.89 40.66
N GLY A 8 4.87 -20.67 39.58
CA GLY A 8 5.59 -20.46 38.34
C GLY A 8 5.08 -19.19 37.65
N THR A 9 5.84 -18.11 37.70
CA THR A 9 5.66 -16.95 36.82
C THR A 9 5.90 -17.38 35.39
N MET A 10 4.82 -17.52 34.61
CA MET A 10 4.90 -17.58 33.15
C MET A 10 5.45 -16.24 32.65
N LEU A 11 6.71 -16.23 32.22
CA LEU A 11 7.27 -15.17 31.39
C LEU A 11 6.50 -15.20 30.06
N ALA A 12 5.57 -14.28 29.89
CA ALA A 12 5.00 -13.99 28.58
C ALA A 12 6.15 -13.52 27.68
N ALA A 13 6.61 -14.38 26.77
CA ALA A 13 7.51 -13.97 25.71
C ALA A 13 6.81 -12.85 24.92
N PRO A 14 7.50 -11.74 24.59
CA PRO A 14 6.92 -10.77 23.68
C PRO A 14 6.69 -11.51 22.36
N ALA A 15 5.42 -11.64 21.97
CA ALA A 15 5.12 -12.00 20.60
C ALA A 15 5.72 -10.88 19.74
N PHE A 16 6.83 -11.16 19.08
CA PHE A 16 7.32 -10.30 18.01
C PHE A 16 6.23 -10.32 16.95
N ALA A 17 5.36 -9.32 16.98
CA ALA A 17 4.46 -9.04 15.89
C ALA A 17 5.36 -8.66 14.72
N SER A 18 5.66 -9.63 13.86
CA SER A 18 6.22 -9.35 12.54
C SER A 18 5.30 -8.32 11.90
N GLY A 19 5.79 -7.10 11.69
CA GLY A 19 5.05 -6.11 10.93
C GLY A 19 4.66 -6.66 9.54
N PRO A 20 3.71 -6.01 8.84
CA PRO A 20 3.38 -6.42 7.48
C PRO A 20 4.63 -6.46 6.60
N ILE A 21 4.86 -7.60 5.92
CA ILE A 21 6.02 -7.80 5.04
C ILE A 21 5.70 -7.17 3.68
N CYS A 22 6.39 -6.08 3.36
CA CYS A 22 6.24 -5.34 2.11
C CYS A 22 7.52 -4.56 1.79
N GLY A 23 7.73 -4.22 0.52
CA GLY A 23 8.89 -3.43 0.10
C GLY A 23 10.23 -4.08 0.47
N ALA A 24 11.18 -3.27 0.93
CA ALA A 24 12.47 -3.73 1.42
C ALA A 24 12.43 -4.26 2.88
N ASN A 25 11.28 -4.16 3.54
CA ASN A 25 11.04 -4.62 4.92
C ASN A 25 12.07 -4.10 5.93
N THR A 26 12.51 -2.84 5.76
CA THR A 26 13.54 -2.22 6.61
C THR A 26 12.97 -1.69 7.92
N GLY A 27 11.65 -1.50 8.03
CA GLY A 27 11.01 -0.81 9.15
C GLY A 27 11.24 0.71 9.17
N GLU A 28 11.88 1.26 8.14
CA GLU A 28 12.18 2.70 8.02
C GLU A 28 11.49 3.28 6.79
N ALA A 29 10.97 4.51 6.90
CA ALA A 29 10.32 5.18 5.79
C ALA A 29 11.29 5.55 4.66
N ALA A 30 10.86 5.37 3.41
CA ALA A 30 11.61 5.78 2.23
C ALA A 30 11.71 7.30 2.12
N SER A 31 12.85 7.81 1.66
CA SER A 31 13.14 9.26 1.61
C SER A 31 13.70 9.75 0.27
N GLY A 32 13.91 8.85 -0.71
CA GLY A 32 14.38 9.22 -2.04
C GLY A 32 13.32 9.90 -2.90
N ASP A 33 13.68 10.22 -4.15
CA ASP A 33 12.75 10.82 -5.11
C ASP A 33 11.59 9.86 -5.42
N PRO A 34 10.32 10.32 -5.43
CA PRO A 34 9.19 9.42 -5.61
C PRO A 34 9.17 8.71 -6.98
N ILE A 35 8.60 7.50 -7.01
CA ILE A 35 8.20 6.78 -8.22
C ILE A 35 6.70 6.99 -8.39
N ILE A 36 6.30 7.68 -9.46
CA ILE A 36 4.89 7.96 -9.70
C ILE A 36 4.25 6.72 -10.33
N VAL A 37 3.19 6.23 -9.71
CA VAL A 37 2.38 5.11 -10.18
C VAL A 37 0.93 5.58 -10.25
N GLY A 38 0.26 5.31 -11.36
CA GLY A 38 -1.15 5.66 -11.53
C GLY A 38 -2.08 4.51 -11.19
N GLY A 39 -3.31 4.82 -10.81
CA GLY A 39 -4.42 3.88 -10.71
C GLY A 39 -5.67 4.48 -11.34
N ILE A 40 -6.52 3.65 -11.92
CA ILE A 40 -7.81 4.06 -12.46
C ILE A 40 -8.85 3.07 -11.97
N HIS A 41 -9.94 3.56 -11.39
CA HIS A 41 -11.12 2.75 -11.09
C HIS A 41 -12.39 3.40 -11.63
N GLY A 42 -13.45 2.61 -11.72
CA GLY A 42 -14.82 3.10 -11.87
C GLY A 42 -15.65 2.65 -10.68
N ASN A 43 -16.52 3.53 -10.18
CA ASN A 43 -17.47 3.21 -9.12
C ASN A 43 -18.92 3.62 -9.44
N ALA A 44 -19.19 3.91 -10.71
CA ALA A 44 -20.55 4.15 -11.19
C ALA A 44 -21.23 2.84 -11.59
N ALA A 45 -22.57 2.84 -11.63
CA ALA A 45 -23.34 1.66 -12.04
C ALA A 45 -22.83 1.11 -13.40
N PRO A 46 -22.68 -0.23 -13.53
CA PRO A 46 -23.23 -1.30 -12.71
C PRO A 46 -22.30 -1.85 -11.62
N GLY A 47 -21.11 -1.28 -11.40
CA GLY A 47 -20.12 -1.90 -10.53
C GLY A 47 -19.20 -0.92 -9.82
N ASP A 48 -18.73 -1.34 -8.64
CA ASP A 48 -17.70 -0.62 -7.90
C ASP A 48 -16.41 -1.43 -7.89
N PHE A 49 -15.37 -0.85 -8.47
CA PHE A 49 -14.04 -1.42 -8.56
C PHE A 49 -13.02 -0.62 -7.74
N SER A 50 -13.44 0.32 -6.87
CA SER A 50 -12.51 1.12 -6.06
C SER A 50 -11.61 0.26 -5.18
N ALA A 51 -12.12 -0.89 -4.72
CA ALA A 51 -11.43 -1.84 -3.85
C ALA A 51 -10.06 -2.27 -4.41
N SER A 52 -9.92 -2.28 -5.73
CA SER A 52 -8.70 -2.67 -6.41
C SER A 52 -7.60 -1.61 -6.20
N THR A 53 -7.93 -0.33 -6.45
CA THR A 53 -7.04 0.80 -6.18
C THR A 53 -6.84 1.06 -4.68
N ASP A 54 -7.83 0.80 -3.83
CA ASP A 54 -7.72 0.92 -2.37
C ASP A 54 -6.71 -0.09 -1.80
N ALA A 55 -6.76 -1.34 -2.28
CA ALA A 55 -5.81 -2.38 -1.91
C ALA A 55 -4.38 -2.04 -2.37
N ALA A 56 -4.22 -1.54 -3.59
CA ALA A 56 -2.93 -1.07 -4.10
C ALA A 56 -2.37 0.08 -3.27
N ALA A 57 -3.22 1.08 -2.93
CA ALA A 57 -2.83 2.20 -2.07
C ALA A 57 -2.37 1.73 -0.68
N ALA A 58 -3.09 0.80 -0.05
CA ALA A 58 -2.70 0.23 1.24
C ALA A 58 -1.35 -0.50 1.16
N TYR A 59 -1.12 -1.27 0.09
CA TYR A 59 0.15 -1.95 -0.13
C TYR A 59 1.30 -0.95 -0.33
N PHE A 60 1.12 0.10 -1.13
CA PHE A 60 2.14 1.12 -1.34
C PHE A 60 2.42 1.94 -0.08
N ALA A 61 1.42 2.20 0.77
CA ALA A 61 1.64 2.81 2.08
C ALA A 61 2.57 1.93 2.95
N CYS A 62 2.36 0.61 2.94
CA CYS A 62 3.25 -0.33 3.61
C CYS A 62 4.67 -0.27 3.01
N VAL A 63 4.79 -0.36 1.69
CA VAL A 63 6.09 -0.31 0.97
C VAL A 63 6.86 0.97 1.34
N ASN A 64 6.19 2.12 1.33
CA ASN A 64 6.78 3.42 1.65
C ASN A 64 7.26 3.50 3.10
N ALA A 65 6.53 2.89 4.03
CA ALA A 65 6.94 2.80 5.44
C ALA A 65 8.09 1.80 5.68
N ASN A 66 8.44 0.98 4.70
CA ASN A 66 9.40 -0.12 4.81
C ASN A 66 10.50 -0.07 3.73
N GLY A 67 11.07 1.11 3.51
CA GLY A 67 12.26 1.32 2.66
C GLY A 67 11.96 1.55 1.19
N GLY A 68 10.67 1.52 0.80
CA GLY A 68 10.25 1.81 -0.56
C GLY A 68 10.82 0.84 -1.58
N ILE A 69 10.97 1.31 -2.82
CA ILE A 69 11.63 0.59 -3.90
C ILE A 69 13.00 1.21 -4.08
N HIS A 70 14.06 0.52 -3.66
CA HIS A 70 15.43 1.04 -3.66
C HIS A 70 15.56 2.41 -2.95
N GLY A 71 14.87 2.59 -1.82
CA GLY A 71 14.88 3.84 -1.04
C GLY A 71 13.92 4.93 -1.55
N ARG A 72 13.22 4.68 -2.66
CA ARG A 72 12.27 5.62 -3.26
C ARG A 72 10.83 5.28 -2.85
N PRO A 73 10.04 6.23 -2.32
CA PRO A 73 8.63 6.01 -2.06
C PRO A 73 7.83 5.96 -3.37
N VAL A 74 6.73 5.24 -3.36
CA VAL A 74 5.71 5.25 -4.40
C VAL A 74 4.73 6.41 -4.15
N ASP A 75 4.60 7.30 -5.13
CA ASP A 75 3.53 8.30 -5.20
C ASP A 75 2.39 7.71 -6.04
N TYR A 76 1.37 7.17 -5.36
CA TYR A 76 0.25 6.51 -6.02
C TYR A 76 -0.91 7.50 -6.25
N ARG A 77 -1.18 7.79 -7.52
CA ARG A 77 -2.20 8.76 -7.95
C ARG A 77 -3.36 8.03 -8.60
N VAL A 78 -4.55 8.22 -8.07
CA VAL A 78 -5.76 7.50 -8.54
C VAL A 78 -6.70 8.47 -9.23
N GLU A 79 -7.18 8.08 -10.40
CA GLU A 79 -8.25 8.75 -11.13
C GLU A 79 -9.50 7.86 -11.18
N ASN A 80 -10.66 8.48 -11.35
CA ASN A 80 -11.93 7.78 -11.48
C ASN A 80 -12.52 8.02 -12.87
N ASP A 81 -12.79 6.95 -13.60
CA ASP A 81 -13.32 7.00 -14.97
C ASP A 81 -14.85 7.06 -15.05
N GLN A 82 -15.55 6.94 -13.91
CA GLN A 82 -17.00 6.95 -13.79
C GLN A 82 -17.71 5.95 -14.73
N TRP A 83 -17.06 4.82 -15.02
CA TRP A 83 -17.58 3.84 -15.97
C TRP A 83 -17.76 4.40 -17.40
N ASN A 84 -16.99 5.43 -17.75
CA ASN A 84 -17.01 6.08 -19.05
C ASN A 84 -15.65 5.91 -19.78
N PRO A 85 -15.64 5.37 -21.01
CA PRO A 85 -14.40 5.08 -21.72
C PRO A 85 -13.64 6.33 -22.16
N GLU A 86 -14.32 7.45 -22.44
CA GLU A 86 -13.65 8.71 -22.75
C GLU A 86 -12.91 9.28 -21.54
N LEU A 87 -13.52 9.21 -20.35
CA LEU A 87 -12.89 9.61 -19.08
C LEU A 87 -11.73 8.68 -18.72
N ALA A 88 -11.84 7.36 -18.97
CA ALA A 88 -10.73 6.43 -18.79
C ALA A 88 -9.52 6.80 -19.64
N ALA A 89 -9.73 7.16 -20.91
CA ALA A 89 -8.65 7.60 -21.80
C ALA A 89 -8.02 8.93 -21.32
N GLN A 90 -8.83 9.87 -20.82
CA GLN A 90 -8.34 11.14 -20.26
C GLN A 90 -7.55 10.92 -18.97
N ALA A 91 -8.04 10.08 -18.06
CA ALA A 91 -7.34 9.69 -16.84
C ALA A 91 -5.99 9.03 -17.14
N ALA A 92 -5.95 8.09 -18.09
CA ALA A 92 -4.71 7.45 -18.52
C ALA A 92 -3.73 8.47 -19.13
N ALA A 93 -4.20 9.40 -19.96
CA ALA A 93 -3.36 10.46 -20.51
C ALA A 93 -2.79 11.37 -19.42
N LYS A 94 -3.62 11.79 -18.46
CA LYS A 94 -3.20 12.61 -17.31
C LYS A 94 -2.12 11.90 -16.48
N LEU A 95 -2.32 10.62 -16.16
CA LEU A 95 -1.37 9.84 -15.36
C LEU A 95 -0.06 9.61 -16.10
N VAL A 96 -0.11 9.23 -17.38
CA VAL A 96 1.09 8.85 -18.13
C VAL A 96 1.84 10.07 -18.67
N LYS A 97 1.15 11.00 -19.33
CA LYS A 97 1.78 12.12 -20.04
C LYS A 97 2.06 13.30 -19.14
N ASP A 98 1.08 13.69 -18.32
CA ASP A 98 1.20 14.92 -17.52
C ASP A 98 1.92 14.64 -16.19
N ALA A 99 1.54 13.55 -15.52
CA ALA A 99 2.14 13.15 -14.26
C ALA A 99 3.43 12.34 -14.40
N GLY A 100 3.67 11.67 -15.54
CA GLY A 100 4.86 10.84 -15.75
C GLY A 100 4.85 9.52 -14.99
N SER A 101 3.67 8.94 -14.75
CA SER A 101 3.55 7.63 -14.12
C SER A 101 4.29 6.56 -14.94
N VAL A 102 5.09 5.74 -14.27
CA VAL A 102 5.85 4.66 -14.93
C VAL A 102 5.06 3.35 -15.05
N ALA A 103 3.95 3.25 -14.33
CA ALA A 103 3.03 2.11 -14.36
C ALA A 103 1.61 2.57 -14.03
N LEU A 104 0.63 1.81 -14.51
CA LEU A 104 -0.75 1.86 -14.04
C LEU A 104 -1.06 0.56 -13.29
N VAL A 105 -1.54 0.68 -12.06
CA VAL A 105 -1.83 -0.42 -11.14
C VAL A 105 -3.21 -0.18 -10.55
N GLY A 106 -4.08 -1.17 -10.68
CA GLY A 106 -5.46 -1.18 -10.21
C GLY A 106 -5.87 -2.60 -9.96
#